data_AF-A0A7Y5VJZ2-F1
#
_entry.id   AF-A0A7Y5VJZ2-F1
#
_cell.length_a   1.000
_cell.length_b   1.000
_cell.length_c   1.000
_cell.angle_alpha   90.00
_cell.angle_beta   90.00
_cell.angle_gamma   90.00
#
_symmetry.space_group_name_H-M   'P 1'
#
loop_
_entity.id
_entity.type
_entity.pdbx_description
1 polymer ?
#
loop_
_entity_poly.entity_id
_entity_poly.type
_entity_poly.pdbx_seq_one_letter_code
_entity_poly.pdbx_strand_id
1 'polypeptide(L)'
;MSWIYGLRSWAGWLILGSYWVHSAVAQQSQVPTFGTTVVISSGLCGQIYEIPADTIWLPRFSKLKPVGTIYTTVLNVPPRNFNEGFPGVTQRSEWFAIDYAGKFWIQKPGKYRFALNSDDGSKLYIDDHLVIDNDGMHPAVTE
;
A
#
# COMPACT_ATOMS: atom_id res chain seq x y z
N MET A 1 12.74 44.28 -2.71
CA MET A 1 11.55 43.77 -2.00
C MET A 1 12.01 42.63 -1.11
N SER A 2 12.00 42.88 0.20
CA SER A 2 12.55 42.00 1.24
C SER A 2 11.38 41.49 2.08
N TRP A 3 11.32 40.18 2.34
CA TRP A 3 10.37 39.61 3.29
C TRP A 3 11.13 39.16 4.54
N ILE A 4 10.79 39.79 5.66
CA ILE A 4 11.23 39.47 7.02
C ILE A 4 10.26 38.45 7.62
N TYR A 5 10.80 37.42 8.27
CA TYR A 5 10.04 36.48 9.11
C TYR A 5 9.69 37.12 10.46
N GLY A 6 8.51 36.80 11.00
CA GLY A 6 8.14 37.18 12.37
C GLY A 6 7.13 36.23 12.99
N LEU A 7 7.61 35.30 13.83
CA LEU A 7 6.79 34.66 14.87
C LEU A 7 6.37 35.73 15.89
N ARG A 8 5.09 35.77 16.25
CA ARG A 8 4.62 36.47 17.44
C ARG A 8 4.00 35.47 18.40
N SER A 9 4.67 35.27 19.52
CA SER A 9 4.13 34.72 20.76
C SER A 9 3.09 35.68 21.34
N TRP A 10 2.01 35.12 21.91
CA TRP A 10 1.14 35.81 22.86
C TRP A 10 0.94 34.89 24.05
N ALA A 11 1.30 35.38 25.22
CA ALA A 11 1.06 34.74 26.50
C ALA A 11 -0.27 35.23 27.09
N GLY A 12 -1.02 34.29 27.67
CA GLY A 12 -1.80 34.49 28.89
C GLY A 12 -3.25 34.96 28.74
N TRP A 13 -4.18 34.03 28.93
CA TRP A 13 -5.35 34.23 29.79
C TRP A 13 -5.64 32.92 30.55
N LEU A 14 -5.69 33.02 31.89
CA LEU A 14 -6.14 31.96 32.79
C LEU A 14 -7.67 31.92 32.76
N ILE A 15 -8.24 30.80 32.32
CA ILE A 15 -9.63 30.44 32.60
C ILE A 15 -9.59 29.08 33.32
N LEU A 16 -10.15 29.05 34.53
CA LEU A 16 -10.43 27.82 35.27
C LEU A 16 -11.41 26.98 34.44
N GLY A 17 -10.91 25.93 33.82
CA GLY A 17 -11.68 24.99 33.03
C GLY A 17 -11.13 23.59 33.23
N SER A 18 -12.01 22.69 33.65
CA SER A 18 -11.77 21.26 33.81
C SER A 18 -10.97 20.72 32.62
N TYR A 19 -9.80 20.13 32.88
CA TYR A 19 -9.01 19.48 31.84
C TYR A 19 -9.74 18.22 31.37
N TRP A 20 -10.58 18.36 30.35
CA TRP A 20 -10.86 17.24 29.47
C TRP A 20 -9.60 17.01 28.66
N VAL A 21 -8.73 16.14 29.18
CA VAL A 21 -7.76 15.46 28.33
C VAL A 21 -8.61 14.67 27.36
N HIS A 22 -8.84 15.21 26.17
CA HIS A 22 -9.04 14.34 25.02
C HIS A 22 -7.73 13.57 24.95
N SER A 23 -7.72 12.39 25.57
CA SER A 23 -6.80 11.37 25.16
C SER A 23 -7.10 11.23 23.68
N ALA A 24 -6.20 11.74 22.83
CA ALA A 24 -6.15 11.25 21.47
C ALA A 24 -6.04 9.75 21.65
N VAL A 25 -7.15 9.05 21.45
CA VAL A 25 -7.13 7.61 21.31
C VAL A 25 -6.16 7.42 20.17
N ALA A 26 -4.94 6.98 20.48
CA ALA A 26 -4.04 6.48 19.48
C ALA A 26 -4.84 5.36 18.84
N GLN A 27 -5.41 5.64 17.66
CA GLN A 27 -6.17 4.68 16.91
C GLN A 27 -5.20 3.56 16.66
N GLN A 28 -5.39 2.47 17.41
CA GLN A 28 -4.50 1.34 17.46
C GLN A 28 -4.34 0.91 16.01
N SER A 29 -3.16 1.20 15.46
CA SER A 29 -2.97 1.22 14.02
C SER A 29 -3.11 -0.22 13.57
N GLN A 30 -4.29 -0.58 13.04
CA GLN A 30 -4.48 -1.83 12.34
C GLN A 30 -3.33 -1.93 11.36
N VAL A 31 -2.48 -2.95 11.48
CA VAL A 31 -1.39 -3.17 10.53
C VAL A 31 -2.06 -3.31 9.17
N PRO A 32 -1.89 -2.33 8.27
CA PRO A 32 -2.74 -2.27 7.11
C PRO A 32 -2.34 -3.40 6.16
N THR A 33 -3.33 -4.18 5.73
CA THR A 33 -3.14 -5.46 5.05
C THR A 33 -2.20 -5.38 3.86
N PHE A 34 -2.48 -4.43 2.97
CA PHE A 34 -1.80 -4.28 1.70
C PHE A 34 -0.69 -3.21 1.78
N GLY A 35 -0.61 -2.48 2.89
CA GLY A 35 0.26 -1.30 3.04
C GLY A 35 -0.49 -0.07 3.53
N THR A 36 0.25 0.97 3.91
CA THR A 36 -0.25 2.21 4.51
C THR A 36 -0.33 3.33 3.47
N THR A 37 -1.19 4.33 3.69
CA THR A 37 -1.19 5.57 2.90
C THR A 37 -0.06 6.54 3.29
N VAL A 38 0.65 6.25 4.38
CA VAL A 38 1.84 7.01 4.80
C VAL A 38 3.03 6.62 3.93
N VAL A 39 3.71 7.61 3.36
CA VAL A 39 4.87 7.39 2.49
C VAL A 39 5.99 6.68 3.24
N ILE A 40 6.51 5.60 2.65
CA ILE A 40 7.72 4.91 3.09
C ILE A 40 8.75 5.00 1.95
N SER A 41 9.74 5.88 2.09
CA SER A 41 10.69 6.20 1.01
C SER A 41 11.55 5.03 0.54
N SER A 42 11.80 4.05 1.42
CA SER A 42 12.54 2.82 1.11
C SER A 42 11.64 1.60 0.87
N GLY A 43 10.32 1.80 0.87
CA GLY A 43 9.34 0.73 0.65
C GLY A 43 8.95 0.58 -0.81
N LEU A 44 8.08 -0.39 -1.05
CA LEU A 44 7.37 -0.55 -2.31
C LEU A 44 6.19 0.42 -2.34
N CYS A 45 5.95 1.01 -3.51
CA CYS A 45 4.79 1.84 -3.82
C CYS A 45 3.76 0.98 -4.55
N GLY A 46 2.59 0.78 -3.96
CA GLY A 46 1.47 0.05 -4.56
C GLY A 46 0.42 1.00 -5.12
N GLN A 47 0.20 0.96 -6.43
CA GLN A 47 -0.92 1.66 -7.06
C GLN A 47 -2.15 0.75 -7.06
N ILE A 48 -3.26 1.23 -6.50
CA ILE A 48 -4.50 0.45 -6.37
C ILE A 48 -5.41 0.76 -7.56
N TYR A 49 -5.95 -0.29 -8.17
CA TYR A 49 -6.88 -0.21 -9.29
C TYR A 49 -8.17 -0.94 -8.94
N GLU A 50 -9.30 -0.33 -9.24
CA GLU A 50 -10.56 -1.04 -9.30
C GLU A 50 -10.71 -1.69 -10.67
N ILE A 51 -11.04 -2.98 -10.68
CA ILE A 51 -11.19 -3.76 -11.91
C ILE A 51 -12.65 -4.22 -12.09
N PRO A 52 -13.08 -4.56 -13.32
CA PRO A 52 -14.40 -5.12 -13.54
C PRO A 52 -14.64 -6.39 -12.72
N ALA A 53 -15.90 -6.64 -12.37
CA ALA A 53 -16.29 -7.95 -11.84
C ALA A 53 -15.97 -9.04 -12.87
N ASP A 54 -15.73 -10.26 -12.38
CA ASP A 54 -15.41 -11.44 -13.18
C ASP A 54 -14.12 -11.32 -14.01
N THR A 55 -13.20 -10.43 -13.61
CA THR A 55 -11.88 -10.34 -14.24
C THR A 55 -11.09 -11.61 -13.96
N ILE A 56 -10.67 -12.29 -15.02
CA ILE A 56 -9.88 -13.55 -14.93
C ILE A 56 -8.37 -13.27 -14.99
N TRP A 57 -7.94 -12.26 -15.74
CA TRP A 57 -6.52 -11.98 -15.98
C TRP A 57 -6.17 -10.57 -15.55
N LEU A 58 -4.95 -10.36 -15.05
CA LEU A 58 -4.47 -9.05 -14.67
C LEU A 58 -4.62 -8.04 -15.83
N PRO A 59 -5.16 -6.84 -15.56
CA PRO A 59 -5.36 -5.85 -16.60
C PRO A 59 -4.00 -5.28 -17.06
N ARG A 60 -4.02 -4.62 -18.22
CA ARG A 60 -2.91 -3.73 -18.58
C ARG A 60 -3.00 -2.46 -17.74
N PHE A 61 -2.28 -2.39 -16.63
CA PHE A 61 -2.30 -1.24 -15.70
C PHE A 61 -2.06 0.11 -16.37
N SER A 62 -1.24 0.16 -17.44
CA SER A 62 -0.99 1.37 -18.24
C SER A 62 -2.23 1.94 -18.93
N LYS A 63 -3.30 1.16 -19.06
CA LYS A 63 -4.60 1.59 -19.61
C LYS A 63 -5.62 1.97 -18.53
N LEU A 64 -5.27 1.83 -17.26
CA LEU A 64 -6.14 2.11 -16.13
C LEU A 64 -5.67 3.33 -15.36
N LYS A 65 -6.60 3.96 -14.63
CA LYS A 65 -6.29 5.03 -13.69
C LYS A 65 -6.31 4.45 -12.28
N PRO A 66 -5.25 4.61 -11.47
CA PRO A 66 -5.28 4.15 -10.09
C PRO A 66 -6.24 5.00 -9.26
N VAL A 67 -6.90 4.37 -8.29
CA VAL A 67 -7.80 5.02 -7.33
C VAL A 67 -7.07 5.50 -6.07
N GLY A 68 -5.86 5.00 -5.82
CA GLY A 68 -5.00 5.49 -4.76
C GLY A 68 -3.65 4.79 -4.71
N THR A 69 -2.87 5.15 -3.70
CA THR A 69 -1.50 4.68 -3.50
C THR A 69 -1.31 4.25 -2.05
N ILE A 70 -0.61 3.14 -1.86
CA ILE A 70 -0.17 2.61 -0.58
C ILE A 70 1.32 2.28 -0.60
N TYR A 71 1.90 2.11 0.58
CA TYR A 71 3.31 1.82 0.77
C TYR A 71 3.50 0.65 1.74
N THR A 72 4.43 -0.25 1.43
CA THR A 72 4.77 -1.37 2.30
C THR A 72 6.25 -1.70 2.22
N THR A 73 6.82 -2.23 3.30
CA THR A 73 8.16 -2.83 3.29
C THR A 73 8.13 -4.34 3.10
N VAL A 74 6.92 -4.94 3.06
CA VAL A 74 6.72 -6.39 3.03
C VAL A 74 5.60 -6.73 2.02
N LEU A 75 5.87 -7.67 1.10
CA LEU A 75 4.85 -8.33 0.28
C LEU A 75 4.56 -9.71 0.88
N ASN A 76 3.73 -9.71 1.92
CA ASN A 76 3.25 -10.92 2.56
C ASN A 76 1.88 -10.62 3.16
N VAL A 77 0.83 -11.01 2.45
CA VAL A 77 -0.54 -10.92 2.92
C VAL A 77 -0.91 -12.30 3.49
N PRO A 78 -0.99 -12.46 4.82
CA PRO A 78 -1.33 -13.75 5.41
C PRO A 78 -2.79 -14.13 5.11
N PRO A 79 -3.15 -15.43 5.19
CA PRO A 79 -4.54 -15.86 5.11
C PRO A 79 -5.44 -15.08 6.07
N ARG A 80 -6.55 -14.58 5.54
CA ARG A 80 -7.43 -13.62 6.21
C ARG A 80 -8.84 -13.66 5.61
N ASN A 81 -9.79 -13.03 6.29
CA ASN A 81 -11.12 -12.80 5.73
C ASN A 81 -11.07 -11.72 4.63
N PHE A 82 -11.86 -11.88 3.57
CA PHE A 82 -11.91 -10.97 2.42
C PHE A 82 -12.75 -9.70 2.65
N ASN A 83 -13.12 -9.39 3.90
CA ASN A 83 -14.00 -8.26 4.22
C ASN A 83 -13.26 -6.92 4.40
N GLU A 84 -11.93 -6.96 4.38
CA GLU A 84 -11.09 -5.81 4.62
C GLU A 84 -10.44 -5.34 3.29
N GLY A 85 -10.65 -4.07 2.95
CA GLY A 85 -10.09 -3.43 1.74
C GLY A 85 -9.05 -2.37 2.09
N PHE A 86 -9.25 -1.14 1.59
CA PHE A 86 -8.30 -0.03 1.71
C PHE A 86 -8.93 1.18 2.43
N PRO A 87 -8.93 1.20 3.78
CA PRO A 87 -9.51 2.30 4.54
C PRO A 87 -8.97 3.68 4.12
N GLY A 88 -9.88 4.59 3.78
CA GLY A 88 -9.54 5.94 3.34
C GLY A 88 -9.08 6.06 1.87
N VAL A 89 -9.06 4.96 1.11
CA VAL A 89 -8.74 4.97 -0.33
C VAL A 89 -9.97 4.58 -1.16
N THR A 90 -10.53 3.39 -0.92
CA THR A 90 -11.75 2.91 -1.58
C THR A 90 -12.54 2.01 -0.62
N GLN A 91 -13.86 1.92 -0.84
CA GLN A 91 -14.73 0.98 -0.12
C GLN A 91 -14.71 -0.42 -0.71
N ARG A 92 -13.92 -0.63 -1.78
CA ARG A 92 -13.84 -1.90 -2.50
C ARG A 92 -13.00 -2.91 -1.73
N SER A 93 -13.56 -4.09 -1.48
CA SER A 93 -12.90 -5.24 -0.83
C SER A 93 -12.72 -6.44 -1.76
N GLU A 94 -13.23 -6.38 -2.99
CA GLU A 94 -13.10 -7.41 -4.03
C GLU A 94 -13.02 -6.75 -5.41
N TRP A 95 -12.46 -7.43 -6.40
CA TRP A 95 -12.27 -6.89 -7.75
C TRP A 95 -11.40 -5.63 -7.72
N PHE A 96 -10.23 -5.76 -7.13
CA PHE A 96 -9.16 -4.78 -7.20
C PHE A 96 -7.86 -5.47 -7.63
N ALA A 97 -6.92 -4.68 -8.13
CA ALA A 97 -5.56 -5.11 -8.38
C ALA A 97 -4.58 -4.08 -7.81
N ILE A 98 -3.38 -4.52 -7.45
CA ILE A 98 -2.33 -3.65 -6.93
C ILE A 98 -1.07 -3.84 -7.76
N ASP A 99 -0.56 -2.76 -8.32
CA ASP A 99 0.74 -2.73 -9.01
C ASP A 99 1.80 -2.20 -8.04
N TYR A 100 2.61 -3.11 -7.49
CA TYR A 100 3.70 -2.75 -6.57
C TYR A 100 5.00 -2.53 -7.33
N ALA A 101 5.56 -1.33 -7.22
CA ALA A 101 6.84 -0.97 -7.78
C ALA A 101 7.84 -0.54 -6.70
N GLY A 102 9.11 -0.89 -6.89
CA GLY A 102 10.20 -0.42 -6.04
C GLY A 102 11.55 -0.97 -6.47
N LYS A 103 12.55 -0.71 -5.64
CA LYS A 103 13.92 -1.16 -5.87
C LYS A 103 14.42 -1.87 -4.62
N PHE A 104 15.21 -2.91 -4.81
CA PHE A 104 15.90 -3.59 -3.73
C PHE A 104 17.39 -3.70 -4.05
N TRP A 105 18.20 -3.82 -3.01
CA TRP A 105 19.65 -3.91 -3.14
C TRP A 105 20.13 -5.34 -2.94
N ILE A 106 20.94 -5.83 -3.87
CA ILE A 106 21.63 -7.11 -3.74
C ILE A 106 23.02 -6.86 -3.15
N GLN A 107 23.20 -7.28 -1.90
CA GLN A 107 24.49 -7.12 -1.21
C GLN A 107 25.57 -8.08 -1.75
N LYS A 108 25.18 -9.29 -2.12
CA LYS A 108 26.09 -10.33 -2.61
C LYS A 108 25.72 -10.70 -4.04
N PRO A 109 26.57 -10.43 -5.04
CA PRO A 109 26.31 -10.87 -6.41
C PRO A 109 26.12 -12.38 -6.47
N GLY A 110 25.13 -12.85 -7.24
CA GLY A 110 24.83 -14.28 -7.36
C GLY A 110 23.54 -14.56 -8.11
N LYS A 111 23.22 -15.85 -8.25
CA LYS A 111 21.94 -16.30 -8.79
C LYS A 111 20.91 -16.35 -7.66
N TYR A 112 19.77 -15.73 -7.90
CA TYR A 112 18.63 -15.73 -6.99
C TYR A 112 17.47 -16.46 -7.64
N ARG A 113 16.68 -17.15 -6.82
CA ARG A 113 15.38 -17.70 -7.23
C ARG A 113 14.31 -16.90 -6.50
N PHE A 114 13.35 -16.41 -7.26
CA PHE A 114 12.15 -15.79 -6.74
C PHE A 114 11.03 -16.84 -6.68
N ALA A 115 10.01 -16.57 -5.87
CA ALA A 115 8.78 -17.34 -5.86
C ALA A 115 7.60 -16.39 -5.62
N LEU A 116 6.45 -16.70 -6.19
CA LEU A 116 5.18 -16.05 -5.89
C LEU A 116 4.19 -17.10 -5.39
N ASN A 117 3.41 -16.75 -4.37
CA ASN A 117 2.25 -17.51 -3.94
C ASN A 117 1.06 -16.57 -3.93
N SER A 118 0.02 -16.87 -4.69
CA SER A 118 -1.16 -16.01 -4.78
C SER A 118 -2.46 -16.79 -5.03
N ASP A 119 -3.55 -16.21 -4.52
CA ASP A 119 -4.96 -16.55 -4.76
C ASP A 119 -5.70 -15.20 -4.89
N ASP A 120 -6.12 -14.73 -6.06
CA ASP A 120 -5.94 -15.30 -7.41
C ASP A 120 -4.54 -15.01 -8.00
N GLY A 121 -4.47 -14.31 -9.14
CA GLY A 121 -3.25 -14.19 -9.95
C GLY A 121 -2.27 -13.07 -9.57
N SER A 122 -1.00 -13.28 -9.90
CA SER A 122 0.10 -12.33 -9.74
C SER A 122 1.19 -12.49 -10.81
N LYS A 123 1.98 -11.44 -11.04
CA LYS A 123 3.17 -11.48 -11.90
C LYS A 123 4.34 -10.81 -11.22
N LEU A 124 5.55 -11.33 -11.42
CA LEU A 124 6.79 -10.68 -11.01
C LEU A 124 7.57 -10.23 -12.23
N TYR A 125 7.93 -8.94 -12.25
CA TYR A 125 8.87 -8.37 -13.20
C TYR A 125 10.13 -7.92 -12.47
N ILE A 126 11.30 -8.19 -13.04
CA ILE A 126 12.60 -7.68 -12.60
C ILE A 126 13.22 -6.97 -13.80
N ASP A 127 13.55 -5.69 -13.65
CA ASP A 127 14.10 -4.85 -14.72
C ASP A 127 13.27 -4.95 -16.02
N ASP A 128 11.95 -4.80 -15.88
CA ASP A 128 10.93 -4.88 -16.95
C ASP A 128 10.82 -6.25 -17.66
N HIS A 129 11.52 -7.27 -17.18
CA HIS A 129 11.39 -8.65 -17.68
C HIS A 129 10.48 -9.49 -16.79
N LEU A 130 9.53 -10.20 -17.40
CA LEU A 130 8.67 -11.15 -16.71
C LEU A 130 9.51 -12.34 -16.20
N VAL A 131 9.53 -12.53 -14.88
CA VAL A 131 10.28 -13.60 -14.20
C VAL A 131 9.34 -14.71 -13.73
N ILE A 132 8.15 -14.36 -13.25
CA ILE A 132 7.11 -15.31 -12.81
C ILE A 132 5.78 -14.85 -13.37
N ASP A 133 5.08 -15.75 -14.06
CA ASP A 133 3.71 -15.56 -14.54
C ASP A 133 2.78 -16.52 -13.81
N ASN A 134 2.15 -16.03 -12.75
CA ASN A 134 1.14 -16.75 -11.97
C ASN A 134 -0.23 -16.08 -12.14
N ASP A 135 -0.57 -15.69 -13.36
CA ASP A 135 -1.79 -14.94 -13.67
C ASP A 135 -2.98 -15.86 -13.96
N GLY A 136 -4.17 -15.29 -13.90
CA GLY A 136 -5.41 -16.04 -13.97
C GLY A 136 -6.16 -16.06 -12.65
N MET A 137 -7.43 -16.46 -12.73
CA MET A 137 -8.22 -16.83 -11.56
C MET A 137 -7.91 -18.28 -11.22
N HIS A 138 -7.42 -18.52 -10.01
CA HIS A 138 -7.00 -19.83 -9.54
C HIS A 138 -6.87 -19.83 -8.01
N PRO A 139 -7.05 -20.98 -7.35
CA PRO A 139 -6.74 -21.09 -5.92
C PRO A 139 -5.25 -20.86 -5.65
N ALA A 140 -4.88 -20.71 -4.38
CA ALA A 140 -3.50 -20.56 -3.95
C ALA A 140 -2.53 -21.56 -4.61
N VAL A 141 -1.61 -21.06 -5.43
CA VAL A 141 -0.55 -21.82 -6.09
C VAL A 141 0.78 -21.08 -5.94
N THR A 142 1.89 -21.83 -5.93
CA THR A 142 3.25 -21.30 -5.84
C THR A 142 4.03 -21.59 -7.11
N GLU A 143 4.61 -20.56 -7.70
CA GLU A 143 5.53 -20.61 -8.84
C GLU A 143 6.91 -20.06 -8.47
#